data_AF-A0A2Z6E7E2-F1
#
_entry.id   AF-A0A2Z6E7E2-F1
#
_cell.length_a   1.000
_cell.length_b   1.000
_cell.length_c   1.000
_cell.angle_alpha   90.00
_cell.angle_beta   90.00
_cell.angle_gamma   90.00
#
_symmetry.space_group_name_H-M   'P 1'
#
loop_
_entity.id
_entity.type
_entity.pdbx_description
1 polymer ?
#
loop_
_entity_poly.entity_id
_entity_poly.type
_entity_poly.pdbx_seq_one_letter_code
_entity_poly.pdbx_strand_id
1 'polypeptide(L)'
;MTLQQVADAVGCTKAYIWELEMKEGQRPSAERVQALARVLGVTMEDIMGEPIPQVPEASPEDVAFFREYAGMTEEEKRRYRQALEIMFPDKGQGGD
;
A
#
# COMPACT_ATOMS: atom_id res chain seq x y z
N MET A 1 0.46 -2.55 17.70
CA MET A 1 1.64 -1.75 18.07
C MET A 1 1.22 -0.59 18.96
N THR A 2 2.07 -0.14 19.87
CA THR A 2 1.87 1.10 20.63
C THR A 2 2.51 2.29 19.89
N LEU A 3 2.09 3.53 20.21
CA LEU A 3 2.72 4.75 19.65
C LEU A 3 4.23 4.80 19.88
N GLN A 4 4.70 4.28 21.02
CA GLN A 4 6.13 4.20 21.30
C GLN A 4 6.83 3.23 20.34
N GLN A 5 6.24 2.04 20.10
CA GLN A 5 6.80 1.06 19.17
C GLN A 5 6.86 1.59 17.74
N VAL A 6 5.86 2.37 17.30
CA VAL A 6 5.87 3.03 15.98
C VAL A 6 6.99 4.06 15.93
N ALA A 7 7.09 4.91 16.96
CA ALA A 7 8.11 5.95 17.04
C ALA A 7 9.53 5.38 16.97
N ASP A 8 9.79 4.31 17.73
CA ASP A 8 11.07 3.61 17.76
C ASP A 8 11.40 3.01 16.38
N ALA A 9 10.43 2.35 15.74
CA ALA A 9 10.61 1.72 14.43
C ALA A 9 10.84 2.73 13.29
N VAL A 10 10.23 3.91 13.39
CA VAL A 10 10.32 4.98 12.39
C VAL A 10 11.50 5.93 12.67
N GLY A 11 12.11 5.86 13.85
CA GLY A 11 13.20 6.77 14.26
C GLY A 11 12.70 8.19 14.52
N CYS A 12 11.62 8.33 15.28
CA CYS A 12 11.06 9.62 15.70
C CYS A 12 10.57 9.57 17.16
N THR A 13 9.97 10.67 17.63
CA THR A 13 9.44 10.73 19.00
C THR A 13 8.00 10.24 19.04
N LYS A 14 7.60 9.65 20.17
CA LYS A 14 6.20 9.29 20.43
C LYS A 14 5.26 10.49 20.31
N ALA A 15 5.71 11.67 20.76
CA ALA A 15 4.95 12.91 20.64
C ALA A 15 4.70 13.29 19.18
N TYR A 16 5.70 13.10 18.30
CA TYR A 16 5.55 13.35 16.88
C TYR A 16 4.52 12.42 16.22
N ILE A 17 4.52 11.12 16.52
CA ILE A 17 3.48 10.21 16.02
C ILE A 17 2.09 10.62 16.51
N TRP A 18 1.97 11.01 17.79
CA TRP A 18 0.72 11.50 18.34
C TRP A 18 0.23 12.78 17.64
N GLU A 19 1.13 13.71 17.31
CA GLU A 19 0.78 14.90 16.55
C GLU A 19 0.30 14.57 15.14
N LEU A 20 0.92 13.59 14.47
CA LEU A 20 0.47 13.11 13.16
C LEU A 20 -0.94 12.52 13.21
N GLU A 21 -1.31 11.84 14.30
CA GLU A 21 -2.65 11.27 14.46
C GLU A 21 -3.73 12.31 14.80
N MET A 22 -3.37 13.34 15.59
CA MET A 22 -4.36 14.26 16.18
C MET A 22 -4.51 15.57 15.42
N LYS A 23 -3.50 15.98 14.63
CA LYS A 23 -3.51 17.25 13.91
C LYS A 23 -3.68 17.02 12.41
N GLU A 24 -4.69 17.65 11.84
CA GLU A 24 -4.84 17.70 10.38
C GLU A 24 -3.77 18.61 9.74
N GLY A 25 -3.49 18.37 8.45
CA GLY A 25 -2.60 19.22 7.65
C GLY A 25 -1.11 19.07 7.97
N GLN A 26 -0.71 18.07 8.76
CA GLN A 26 0.70 17.74 8.95
C GLN A 26 1.33 17.33 7.61
N ARG A 27 2.53 17.84 7.34
CA ARG A 27 3.30 17.50 6.13
C ARG A 27 4.60 16.80 6.50
N PRO A 28 4.54 15.50 6.89
CA PRO A 28 5.75 14.70 7.10
C PRO A 28 6.59 14.64 5.82
N SER A 29 7.90 14.44 5.95
CA SER A 29 8.77 14.22 4.79
C SER A 29 8.43 12.90 4.09
N ALA A 30 8.73 12.79 2.79
CA ALA A 30 8.51 11.55 2.04
C ALA A 30 9.19 10.33 2.66
N GLU A 31 10.39 10.52 3.23
CA GLU A 31 11.12 9.48 3.95
C GLU A 31 10.35 9.00 5.20
N ARG A 32 9.70 9.93 5.91
CA ARG A 32 8.89 9.62 7.10
C ARG A 32 7.60 8.89 6.72
N VAL A 33 6.94 9.31 5.64
CA VAL A 33 5.76 8.64 5.07
C VAL A 33 6.12 7.20 4.65
N GLN A 34 7.23 7.02 3.94
CA GLN A 34 7.70 5.70 3.52
C GLN A 34 8.03 4.79 4.72
N ALA A 35 8.70 5.32 5.74
CA ALA A 35 9.02 4.56 6.95
C ALA A 35 7.76 4.11 7.69
N LEU A 36 6.75 4.98 7.82
CA LEU A 36 5.45 4.65 8.41
C LEU A 36 4.74 3.56 7.62
N ALA A 37 4.67 3.70 6.28
CA ALA A 37 4.05 2.72 5.39
C ALA A 37 4.67 1.32 5.55
N ARG A 38 6.01 1.23 5.58
CA ARG A 38 6.72 -0.04 5.80
C ARG A 38 6.43 -0.67 7.16
N VAL A 39 6.40 0.14 8.23
CA VAL A 39 6.16 -0.35 9.59
C VAL A 39 4.72 -0.84 9.76
N LEU A 40 3.76 -0.19 9.10
CA LEU A 40 2.33 -0.50 9.18
C LEU A 40 1.88 -1.54 8.14
N GLY A 41 2.73 -1.88 7.16
CA GLY A 41 2.41 -2.84 6.11
C GLY A 41 1.41 -2.31 5.08
N VAL A 42 1.42 -0.99 4.86
CA VAL A 42 0.50 -0.27 3.95
C VAL A 42 1.31 0.48 2.87
N THR A 43 0.62 1.11 1.94
CA THR A 43 1.22 1.95 0.89
C THR A 43 1.48 3.38 1.38
N MET A 44 2.23 4.18 0.62
CA MET A 44 2.46 5.58 1.00
C MET A 44 1.19 6.42 0.82
N GLU A 45 0.36 6.04 -0.14
CA GLU A 45 -0.95 6.58 -0.44
C GLU A 45 -1.90 6.43 0.75
N ASP A 46 -1.89 5.25 1.39
CA ASP A 46 -2.66 4.97 2.62
C ASP A 46 -2.31 5.95 3.77
N ILE A 47 -1.05 6.37 3.86
CA ILE A 47 -0.56 7.31 4.90
C ILE A 47 -0.89 8.76 4.54
N MET A 48 -0.84 9.12 3.26
CA MET A 48 -1.07 10.47 2.78
C MET A 48 -2.56 10.86 2.76
N GLY A 49 -3.45 9.89 2.98
CA GLY A 49 -4.89 10.12 3.07
C GLY A 49 -5.51 10.54 1.73
N GLU A 50 -4.83 10.27 0.60
CA GLU A 50 -5.52 10.32 -0.67
C GLU A 50 -6.59 9.22 -0.63
N PRO A 51 -7.85 9.52 -0.96
CA PRO A 51 -8.87 8.51 -1.00
C PRO A 51 -8.42 7.49 -2.05
N ILE A 52 -7.98 6.32 -1.59
CA ILE A 52 -7.95 5.12 -2.41
C ILE A 52 -9.35 5.11 -3.03
N PRO A 53 -9.49 5.17 -4.37
CA PRO A 53 -10.80 5.01 -4.97
C PRO A 53 -11.38 3.75 -4.34
N GLN A 54 -12.54 3.87 -3.68
CA GLN A 54 -13.12 2.75 -2.94
C GLN A 54 -12.98 1.52 -3.82
N VAL A 55 -12.17 0.56 -3.37
CA VAL A 55 -11.97 -0.66 -4.14
C VAL A 55 -13.37 -1.22 -4.32
N PRO A 56 -13.86 -1.38 -5.57
CA PRO A 56 -15.19 -1.90 -5.80
C PRO A 56 -15.35 -3.17 -4.99
N GLU A 57 -16.50 -3.35 -4.36
CA GLU A 57 -16.78 -4.55 -3.61
C GLU A 57 -16.55 -5.76 -4.55
N ALA A 58 -15.59 -6.61 -4.18
CA ALA A 58 -15.13 -7.66 -5.07
C ALA A 58 -16.29 -8.65 -5.31
N SER A 59 -16.59 -8.93 -6.57
CA SER A 59 -17.55 -9.97 -6.92
C SER A 59 -17.04 -11.36 -6.49
N PRO A 60 -17.92 -12.37 -6.34
CA PRO A 60 -17.48 -13.74 -6.11
C PRO A 60 -16.44 -14.23 -7.14
N GLU A 61 -16.55 -13.78 -8.39
CA GLU A 61 -15.62 -14.05 -9.48
C GLU A 61 -14.25 -13.40 -9.26
N ASP A 62 -14.20 -12.15 -8.80
CA ASP A 62 -12.96 -11.45 -8.47
C ASP A 62 -12.23 -12.14 -7.31
N VAL A 63 -12.98 -12.61 -6.30
CA VAL A 63 -12.44 -13.34 -5.16
C VAL A 63 -11.89 -14.71 -5.58
N ALA A 64 -12.59 -15.42 -6.47
CA ALA A 64 -12.13 -16.68 -7.02
C ALA A 64 -10.83 -16.51 -7.82
N PHE A 65 -10.80 -15.48 -8.68
CA PHE A 65 -9.62 -15.09 -9.45
C PHE A 65 -8.43 -14.76 -8.55
N PHE A 66 -8.62 -13.93 -7.51
CA PHE A 66 -7.57 -13.60 -6.57
C PHE A 66 -7.06 -14.83 -5.82
N ARG A 67 -7.95 -15.75 -5.41
CA ARG A 67 -7.56 -16.99 -4.72
C ARG A 67 -6.70 -17.88 -5.60
N GLU A 68 -7.05 -18.00 -6.87
CA GLU A 68 -6.27 -18.76 -7.85
C GLU A 68 -4.88 -18.14 -8.02
N TYR A 69 -4.81 -16.84 -8.28
CA TYR A 69 -3.53 -16.12 -8.44
C TYR A 69 -2.67 -16.16 -7.16
N ALA A 70 -3.28 -15.99 -5.98
CA ALA A 70 -2.57 -16.02 -4.71
C ALA A 70 -1.97 -17.40 -4.41
N GLY A 71 -2.65 -18.48 -4.84
CA GLY A 71 -2.20 -19.86 -4.70
C GLY A 71 -1.09 -20.29 -5.68
N MET A 72 -0.81 -19.49 -6.71
CA MET A 72 0.27 -19.78 -7.67
C MET A 72 1.66 -19.66 -7.03
N THR A 73 2.60 -20.43 -7.55
CA THR A 73 4.03 -20.25 -7.25
C THR A 73 4.54 -18.91 -7.77
N GLU A 74 5.65 -18.43 -7.22
CA GLU A 74 6.26 -17.17 -7.68
C GLU A 74 6.69 -17.23 -9.16
N GLU A 75 7.09 -18.41 -9.66
CA GLU A 75 7.42 -18.59 -11.07
C GLU A 75 6.18 -18.49 -11.98
N GLU A 76 5.05 -19.07 -11.56
CA GLU A 76 3.77 -18.97 -12.26
C GLU A 76 3.24 -17.53 -12.26
N LYS A 77 3.26 -16.85 -11.10
CA LYS A 77 2.88 -15.42 -11.01
C LYS A 77 3.73 -14.54 -11.91
N ARG A 78 5.02 -14.83 -12.04
CA ARG A 78 5.93 -14.10 -12.95
C ARG A 78 5.53 -14.30 -14.41
N ARG A 79 5.27 -15.55 -14.83
CA ARG A 79 4.80 -15.85 -16.20
C ARG A 79 3.44 -15.21 -16.47
N TYR A 80 2.53 -15.26 -15.50
CA TYR A 80 1.21 -14.67 -15.59
C TYR A 80 1.29 -13.16 -15.85
N ARG A 81 2.07 -12.43 -15.04
CA ARG A 81 2.30 -10.98 -15.22
C ARG A 81 2.94 -10.66 -16.58
N GLN A 82 3.93 -11.44 -17.01
CA GLN A 82 4.57 -11.27 -18.32
C GLN A 82 3.59 -11.47 -19.48
N ALA A 83 2.71 -12.47 -19.40
CA ALA A 83 1.69 -12.71 -20.41
C ALA A 83 0.68 -11.56 -20.49
N LEU A 84 0.25 -11.02 -19.33
CA LEU A 84 -0.62 -9.84 -19.29
C LEU A 84 0.03 -8.59 -19.88
N GLU A 85 1.32 -8.37 -19.62
CA GLU A 85 2.06 -7.22 -20.17
C GLU A 85 2.16 -7.28 -21.70
N ILE A 86 2.38 -8.49 -22.26
CA ILE A 86 2.38 -8.70 -23.71
C ILE A 86 0.99 -8.47 -24.33
N MET A 87 -0.07 -8.92 -23.65
CA MET A 87 -1.44 -8.81 -24.15
C MET A 87 -2.06 -7.42 -23.95
N PHE A 88 -1.62 -6.68 -22.92
CA PHE A 88 -2.16 -5.37 -22.52
C PHE A 88 -1.03 -4.39 -22.22
N PRO A 89 -0.25 -3.95 -23.22
CA PRO A 89 0.93 -3.12 -23.03
C PRO A 89 0.64 -1.75 -22.40
N ASP A 90 -0.58 -1.23 -22.55
CA ASP A 90 -0.94 0.13 -22.10
C ASP A 90 -1.44 0.20 -20.65
N LYS A 91 -1.74 -0.92 -19.99
CA LYS A 91 -2.26 -0.92 -18.61
C LYS A 91 -1.23 -0.54 -17.53
N GLY A 92 0.05 -0.37 -17.91
CA GLY A 92 1.12 0.12 -17.02
C GLY A 92 1.29 1.64 -17.00
N GLN A 93 0.60 2.38 -17.89
CA GLN A 93 0.62 3.84 -17.99
C GLN A 93 -0.77 4.41 -17.69
N GLY A 94 -1.21 4.26 -16.45
CA GLY A 94 -2.48 4.80 -15.95
C GLY A 94 -2.25 5.56 -14.67
N GLY A 95 -1.56 6.69 -14.77
CA GLY A 95 -1.28 7.61 -13.67
C GLY A 95 -0.93 8.98 -14.25
N ASP A 96 -1.97 9.74 -14.63
CA ASP A 96 -1.97 11.19 -14.74
C ASP A 96 -3.07 11.71 -13.81
#